data_AF-A0A345Z4Z2-F1
#
_entry.id   AF-A0A345Z4Z2-F1
#
_cell.length_a   1.000
_cell.length_b   1.000
_cell.length_c   1.000
_cell.angle_alpha   90.00
_cell.angle_beta   90.00
_cell.angle_gamma   90.00
#
_symmetry.space_group_name_H-M   'P 1'
#
loop_
_entity.id
_entity.type
_entity.pdbx_description
1 polymer ?
#
loop_
_entity_poly.entity_id
_entity_poly.type
_entity_poly.pdbx_seq_one_letter_code
_entity_poly.pdbx_strand_id
1 'polypeptide(L)'
;MRRQINVKNKIMSITIFILSIFILILLFVAHLFIQNKVFIKNIPNIEPDFFNDFDSNGINVYERAYLITNNMVFPFMGMHAYLLSAVAVLAWTLYIVISFKDQSRRPGSIWFGGFCPDIFWVPLFVLFLMSFAFPLNFSIWESKIESQVGEYFGKDFRQDNVLNAQFEYIRIWMKEIYNMALPLNITGVSVSLIIIILIFINKLTYEVIS
;
A
#
# COMPACT_ATOMS: atom_id res chain seq x y z
N MET A 1 21.11 9.73 34.76
CA MET A 1 20.07 10.24 33.82
C MET A 1 20.51 10.24 32.37
N ARG A 2 21.47 11.08 31.91
CA ARG A 2 21.84 11.21 30.48
C ARG A 2 22.20 9.88 29.78
N ARG A 3 22.91 8.97 30.45
CA ARG A 3 23.28 7.66 29.90
C ARG A 3 22.07 6.73 29.68
N GLN A 4 21.08 6.74 30.56
CA GLN A 4 19.85 5.94 30.42
C GLN A 4 18.96 6.48 29.29
N ILE A 5 18.90 7.79 29.13
CA ILE A 5 18.16 8.47 28.06
C ILE A 5 18.76 8.11 26.68
N ASN A 6 20.09 8.14 26.56
CA ASN A 6 20.78 7.71 25.34
C ASN A 6 20.51 6.24 24.98
N VAL A 7 20.38 5.35 25.98
CA VAL A 7 20.05 3.94 25.74
C VAL A 7 18.60 3.79 25.28
N LYS A 8 17.64 4.48 25.91
CA LYS A 8 16.23 4.46 25.50
C LYS A 8 16.05 4.95 24.07
N ASN A 9 16.67 6.07 23.70
CA ASN A 9 16.57 6.64 22.36
C ASN A 9 17.22 5.72 21.31
N LYS A 10 18.37 5.10 21.65
CA LYS A 10 19.00 4.10 20.79
C LYS A 10 18.10 2.90 20.53
N ILE A 11 17.44 2.38 21.57
CA ILE A 11 16.47 1.29 21.43
C ILE A 11 15.31 1.73 20.53
N MET A 12 14.73 2.91 20.77
CA MET A 12 13.64 3.44 19.94
C MET A 12 14.04 3.56 18.47
N SER A 13 15.19 4.16 18.16
CA SER A 13 15.67 4.28 16.77
C SER A 13 15.90 2.93 16.10
N ILE A 14 16.41 1.92 16.84
CA ILE A 14 16.52 0.54 16.34
C ILE A 14 15.12 -0.07 16.09
N THR A 15 14.16 0.16 16.98
CA THR A 15 12.78 -0.32 16.80
C THR A 15 12.16 0.27 15.54
N ILE A 16 12.25 1.59 15.33
CA ILE A 16 11.67 2.23 14.14
C ILE A 16 12.38 1.73 12.87
N PHE A 17 13.70 1.47 12.93
CA PHE A 17 14.46 0.86 11.84
C PHE A 17 13.91 -0.52 11.46
N ILE A 18 13.74 -1.42 12.44
CA ILE A 18 13.19 -2.77 12.23
C ILE A 18 11.77 -2.69 11.65
N LEU A 19 10.92 -1.81 12.19
CA LEU A 19 9.55 -1.64 11.72
C LEU A 19 9.50 -1.12 10.27
N SER A 20 10.45 -0.30 9.85
CA SER A 20 10.48 0.21 8.47
C SER A 20 11.00 -0.81 7.48
N ILE A 21 11.95 -1.67 7.88
CA ILE A 21 12.29 -2.87 7.10
C ILE A 21 11.04 -3.76 6.97
N PHE A 22 10.26 -3.90 8.03
CA PHE A 22 9.02 -4.66 7.97
C PHE A 22 8.01 -4.05 6.98
N ILE A 23 7.88 -2.71 6.92
CA ILE A 23 7.11 -2.04 5.87
C ILE A 23 7.65 -2.39 4.47
N LEU A 24 8.97 -2.39 4.25
CA LEU A 24 9.53 -2.80 2.94
C LEU A 24 9.13 -4.23 2.56
N ILE A 25 9.15 -5.15 3.53
CA ILE A 25 8.72 -6.53 3.29
C ILE A 25 7.23 -6.58 2.96
N LEU A 26 6.37 -5.85 3.69
CA LEU A 26 4.94 -5.77 3.38
C LEU A 26 4.68 -5.18 2.00
N LEU A 27 5.42 -4.14 1.60
CA LEU A 27 5.37 -3.57 0.26
C LEU A 27 5.81 -4.60 -0.79
N PHE A 28 6.87 -5.36 -0.54
CA PHE A 28 7.33 -6.38 -1.46
C PHE A 28 6.31 -7.52 -1.61
N VAL A 29 5.74 -8.00 -0.50
CA VAL A 29 4.67 -9.01 -0.52
C VAL A 29 3.44 -8.46 -1.26
N ALA A 30 3.03 -7.22 -0.97
CA ALA A 30 1.99 -6.54 -1.75
C ALA A 30 2.30 -6.59 -3.24
N HIS A 31 3.54 -6.28 -3.63
CA HIS A 31 3.98 -6.33 -5.02
C HIS A 31 3.92 -7.71 -5.65
N LEU A 32 4.20 -8.79 -4.91
CA LEU A 32 4.07 -10.15 -5.43
C LEU A 32 2.59 -10.57 -5.64
N PHE A 33 1.68 -10.10 -4.80
CA PHE A 33 0.23 -10.31 -4.98
C PHE A 33 -0.37 -9.48 -6.13
N ILE A 34 0.34 -8.44 -6.59
CA ILE A 34 -0.02 -7.59 -7.73
C ILE A 34 0.28 -8.35 -9.03
N GLN A 35 -0.64 -9.21 -9.48
CA GLN A 35 -0.70 -9.55 -10.90
C GLN A 35 -1.31 -8.35 -11.64
N ASN A 36 -0.46 -7.60 -12.35
CA ASN A 36 -0.83 -6.37 -13.08
C ASN A 36 -2.14 -6.46 -13.88
N LYS A 37 -2.44 -7.64 -14.40
CA LYS A 37 -3.65 -7.94 -15.18
C LYS A 37 -4.05 -9.39 -14.91
N VAL A 38 -5.27 -9.60 -14.42
CA VAL A 38 -5.89 -10.92 -14.40
C VAL A 38 -6.91 -10.96 -15.52
N PHE A 39 -6.67 -11.80 -16.52
CA PHE A 39 -7.65 -12.01 -17.59
C PHE A 39 -8.89 -12.70 -17.01
N ILE A 40 -10.07 -12.23 -17.39
CA ILE A 40 -11.34 -12.76 -16.89
C ILE A 40 -11.45 -14.25 -17.25
N LYS A 41 -11.00 -14.67 -18.43
CA LYS A 41 -10.94 -16.09 -18.83
C LYS A 41 -10.14 -17.01 -17.90
N ASN A 42 -9.25 -16.45 -17.06
CA ASN A 42 -8.45 -17.21 -16.11
C ASN A 42 -9.12 -17.31 -14.72
N ILE A 43 -10.27 -16.66 -14.51
CA ILE A 43 -11.05 -16.82 -13.28
C ILE A 43 -11.63 -18.24 -13.29
N PRO A 44 -11.57 -18.98 -12.16
CA PRO A 44 -12.11 -20.33 -12.09
C PRO A 44 -13.59 -20.38 -12.50
N ASN A 45 -13.96 -21.43 -13.23
CA ASN A 45 -15.34 -21.69 -13.71
C ASN A 45 -15.93 -20.63 -14.65
N ILE A 46 -15.09 -19.86 -15.36
CA ILE A 46 -15.53 -19.02 -16.46
C ILE A 46 -15.42 -19.82 -17.77
N GLU A 47 -16.57 -20.07 -18.40
CA GLU A 47 -16.69 -20.77 -19.67
C GLU A 47 -16.37 -19.83 -20.87
N PRO A 48 -15.98 -20.34 -22.06
CA PRO A 48 -15.66 -19.51 -23.22
C PRO A 48 -16.82 -18.65 -23.73
N ASP A 49 -18.06 -19.11 -23.51
CA ASP A 49 -19.31 -18.42 -23.82
C ASP A 49 -19.78 -17.51 -22.68
N PHE A 50 -18.97 -17.30 -21.64
CA PHE A 50 -19.32 -16.49 -20.47
C PHE A 50 -19.70 -15.05 -20.82
N PHE A 51 -19.34 -14.53 -21.99
CA PHE A 51 -19.82 -13.23 -22.46
C PHE A 51 -20.75 -13.32 -23.67
N ASN A 52 -21.40 -14.46 -23.93
CA ASN A 52 -22.32 -14.67 -25.06
C ASN A 52 -21.76 -14.17 -26.41
N ASP A 53 -20.47 -14.43 -26.68
CA ASP A 53 -19.76 -13.93 -27.86
C ASP A 53 -19.83 -12.41 -28.06
N PHE A 54 -19.88 -11.65 -26.96
CA PHE A 54 -19.87 -10.20 -27.03
C PHE A 54 -18.56 -9.71 -27.66
N ASP A 55 -18.69 -9.11 -28.85
CA ASP A 55 -17.58 -8.54 -29.60
C ASP A 55 -17.48 -7.03 -29.38
N SER A 56 -16.30 -6.57 -28.98
CA SER A 56 -15.97 -5.15 -28.92
C SER A 56 -14.92 -4.85 -29.98
N ASN A 57 -15.26 -4.05 -30.99
CA ASN A 57 -14.39 -3.74 -32.15
C ASN A 57 -13.93 -5.00 -32.93
N GLY A 58 -14.79 -6.02 -33.04
CA GLY A 58 -14.50 -7.24 -33.82
C GLY A 58 -13.54 -8.23 -33.14
N ILE A 59 -13.32 -8.09 -31.83
CA ILE A 59 -12.55 -9.03 -31.01
C ILE A 59 -13.42 -9.45 -29.82
N ASN A 60 -13.51 -10.76 -29.59
CA ASN A 60 -14.28 -11.34 -28.49
C ASN A 60 -13.76 -10.82 -27.15
N VAL A 61 -14.66 -10.23 -26.35
CA VAL A 61 -14.34 -9.65 -25.04
C VAL A 61 -13.76 -10.70 -24.09
N TYR A 62 -14.15 -11.97 -24.21
CA TYR A 62 -13.57 -13.07 -23.43
C TYR A 62 -12.04 -13.16 -23.52
N GLU A 63 -11.48 -12.94 -24.71
CA GLU A 63 -10.04 -13.11 -24.92
C GLU A 63 -9.20 -11.95 -24.39
N ARG A 64 -9.78 -10.74 -24.37
CA ARG A 64 -9.10 -9.48 -24.06
C ARG A 64 -9.45 -8.88 -22.72
N ALA A 65 -10.57 -9.25 -22.10
CA ALA A 65 -11.01 -8.63 -20.86
C ALA A 65 -10.08 -9.02 -19.71
N TYR A 66 -9.55 -8.02 -19.03
CA TYR A 66 -8.73 -8.19 -17.85
C TYR A 66 -9.08 -7.17 -16.77
N LEU A 67 -8.86 -7.59 -15.53
CA LEU A 67 -8.99 -6.75 -14.34
C LEU A 67 -7.59 -6.37 -13.85
N ILE A 68 -7.40 -5.10 -13.57
CA ILE A 68 -6.19 -4.57 -12.95
C ILE A 68 -6.35 -4.67 -11.44
N THR A 69 -5.63 -5.63 -10.85
CA THR A 69 -5.68 -5.90 -9.41
C THR A 69 -4.78 -4.97 -8.60
N ASN A 70 -3.88 -4.20 -9.22
CA ASN A 70 -2.92 -3.31 -8.54
C ASN A 70 -3.57 -2.29 -7.60
N ASN A 71 -4.77 -1.88 -7.97
CA ASN A 71 -5.58 -0.94 -7.21
C ASN A 71 -6.11 -1.53 -5.89
N MET A 72 -5.96 -2.85 -5.67
CA MET A 72 -6.33 -3.56 -4.44
C MET A 72 -5.43 -3.24 -3.26
N VAL A 73 -4.18 -2.86 -3.51
CA VAL A 73 -3.23 -2.55 -2.43
C VAL A 73 -2.72 -1.11 -2.54
N PHE A 74 -2.70 -0.53 -3.76
CA PHE A 74 -2.31 0.87 -3.98
C PHE A 74 -3.30 1.63 -4.89
N PRO A 75 -4.45 2.07 -4.35
CA PRO A 75 -5.50 2.68 -5.16
C PRO A 75 -5.15 4.05 -5.78
N PHE A 76 -4.12 4.78 -5.35
CA PHE A 76 -3.90 6.16 -5.85
C PHE A 76 -2.80 6.34 -6.88
N MET A 77 -1.88 5.39 -7.04
CA MET A 77 -0.62 5.69 -7.74
C MET A 77 0.05 4.50 -8.45
N GLY A 78 -0.55 3.30 -8.41
CA GLY A 78 -0.02 2.12 -9.11
C GLY A 78 1.44 1.79 -8.77
N MET A 79 2.17 1.21 -9.74
CA MET A 79 3.56 0.77 -9.57
C MET A 79 4.54 1.92 -9.25
N HIS A 80 4.20 3.16 -9.64
CA HIS A 80 5.07 4.33 -9.44
C HIS A 80 5.09 4.76 -7.97
N ALA A 81 3.96 4.68 -7.26
CA ALA A 81 3.94 4.89 -5.80
C ALA A 81 4.77 3.86 -5.07
N TYR A 82 4.67 2.59 -5.47
CA TYR A 82 5.43 1.52 -4.85
C TYR A 82 6.94 1.80 -4.95
N LEU A 83 7.41 2.22 -6.13
CA LEU A 83 8.82 2.48 -6.36
C LEU A 83 9.29 3.72 -5.59
N LEU A 84 8.52 4.81 -5.62
CA LEU A 84 8.81 6.04 -4.85
C LEU A 84 8.85 5.74 -3.34
N SER A 85 7.89 4.97 -2.86
CA SER A 85 7.77 4.51 -1.48
C SER A 85 8.97 3.66 -1.04
N ALA A 86 9.33 2.65 -1.84
CA ALA A 86 10.45 1.77 -1.56
C ALA A 86 11.77 2.57 -1.52
N VAL A 87 11.97 3.47 -2.48
CA VAL A 87 13.14 4.37 -2.50
C VAL A 87 13.18 5.27 -1.27
N ALA A 88 12.05 5.84 -0.86
CA ALA A 88 11.98 6.70 0.31
C ALA A 88 12.29 5.95 1.61
N VAL A 89 11.76 4.73 1.78
CA VAL A 89 12.08 3.91 2.97
C VAL A 89 13.53 3.42 2.94
N LEU A 90 14.08 3.07 1.78
CA LEU A 90 15.51 2.76 1.63
C LEU A 90 16.39 3.95 1.99
N ALA A 91 16.07 5.16 1.51
CA ALA A 91 16.79 6.38 1.83
C ALA A 91 16.78 6.66 3.35
N TRP A 92 15.63 6.45 4.00
CA TRP A 92 15.49 6.59 5.45
C TRP A 92 16.28 5.53 6.23
N THR A 93 16.24 4.28 5.76
CA THR A 93 17.00 3.15 6.32
C THR A 93 18.50 3.43 6.27
N LEU A 94 19.00 3.92 5.12
CA LEU A 94 20.39 4.34 4.94
C LEU A 94 20.75 5.52 5.83
N TYR A 95 19.87 6.52 5.95
CA TYR A 95 20.07 7.66 6.85
C TYR A 95 20.28 7.21 8.31
N ILE A 96 19.47 6.28 8.80
CA ILE A 96 19.61 5.74 10.16
C ILE A 96 20.95 5.03 10.34
N VAL A 97 21.33 4.17 9.39
CA VAL A 97 22.60 3.42 9.45
C VAL A 97 23.80 4.37 9.47
N ILE A 98 23.78 5.41 8.63
CA ILE A 98 24.83 6.44 8.60
C ILE A 98 24.87 7.22 9.91
N SER A 99 23.70 7.59 10.45
CA SER A 99 23.58 8.32 11.72
C SER A 99 24.08 7.51 12.92
N PHE A 100 23.98 6.17 12.89
CA PHE A 100 24.54 5.30 13.92
C PHE A 100 26.06 5.14 13.86
N LYS A 101 26.65 5.26 12.67
CA LYS A 101 28.09 5.08 12.45
C LYS A 101 28.91 6.31 12.87
N ASP A 102 28.35 7.50 12.73
CA ASP A 102 29.03 8.76 13.05
C ASP A 102 28.52 9.38 14.36
N GLN A 103 28.99 8.86 15.49
CA GLN A 103 28.65 9.37 16.84
C GLN A 103 29.22 10.76 17.15
N SER A 104 30.10 11.30 16.29
CA SER A 104 30.73 12.61 16.48
C SER A 104 29.80 13.77 16.09
N ARG A 105 28.80 13.50 15.26
CA ARG A 105 27.77 14.47 14.90
C ARG A 105 26.73 14.52 16.00
N ARG A 106 26.73 15.60 16.79
CA ARG A 106 25.62 15.91 17.70
C ARG A 106 24.31 15.76 16.93
N PRO A 107 23.31 15.02 17.43
CA PRO A 107 22.04 14.71 16.74
C PRO A 107 21.12 15.94 16.51
N GLY A 108 21.67 17.13 16.28
CA GLY A 108 20.91 18.36 16.03
C GLY A 108 21.69 19.50 15.38
N SER A 109 22.87 19.29 14.76
CA SER A 109 23.72 20.44 14.36
C SER A 109 23.92 20.74 12.88
N ILE A 110 23.43 19.97 11.91
CA ILE A 110 23.83 20.23 10.51
C ILE A 110 22.70 20.61 9.54
N TRP A 111 21.42 20.46 9.88
CA TRP A 111 20.37 20.96 8.97
C TRP A 111 19.26 21.67 9.75
N PHE A 112 19.39 23.01 9.80
CA PHE A 112 18.37 23.99 10.18
C PHE A 112 17.80 23.90 11.61
N GLY A 113 18.37 24.70 12.53
CA GLY A 113 17.61 25.29 13.64
C GLY A 113 16.78 24.37 14.54
N GLY A 114 17.30 23.18 14.91
CA GLY A 114 16.61 22.28 15.84
C GLY A 114 15.53 21.39 15.21
N PHE A 115 15.45 21.30 13.87
CA PHE A 115 14.58 20.32 13.22
C PHE A 115 15.07 18.89 13.47
N CYS A 116 14.27 18.10 14.19
CA CYS A 116 14.53 16.68 14.39
C CYS A 116 14.42 15.95 13.03
N PRO A 117 15.48 15.33 12.50
CA PRO A 117 15.45 14.70 11.19
C PRO A 117 14.40 13.59 11.07
N ASP A 118 13.93 13.03 12.19
CA ASP A 118 12.86 12.01 12.23
C ASP A 118 11.49 12.58 11.82
N ILE A 119 11.20 13.87 12.09
CA ILE A 119 9.88 14.45 11.81
C ILE A 119 9.65 14.70 10.32
N PHE A 120 10.75 14.89 9.56
CA PHE A 120 10.70 15.06 8.11
C PHE A 120 10.06 13.84 7.40
N TRP A 121 10.12 12.67 8.04
CA TRP A 121 9.61 11.42 7.48
C TRP A 121 8.15 11.13 7.85
N VAL A 122 7.54 11.92 8.74
CA VAL A 122 6.13 11.74 9.12
C VAL A 122 5.18 11.84 7.91
N PRO A 123 5.31 12.82 6.99
CA PRO A 123 4.49 12.85 5.78
C PRO A 123 4.59 11.57 4.94
N LEU A 124 5.77 10.95 4.86
CA LEU A 124 5.95 9.67 4.15
C LEU A 124 5.17 8.54 4.83
N PHE A 125 5.25 8.41 6.16
CA PHE A 125 4.49 7.39 6.89
C PHE A 125 2.97 7.64 6.86
N VAL A 126 2.54 8.90 6.76
CA VAL A 126 1.13 9.24 6.50
C VAL A 126 0.70 8.77 5.11
N LEU A 127 1.54 8.93 4.08
CA LEU A 127 1.25 8.38 2.76
C LEU A 127 1.17 6.85 2.77
N PHE A 128 2.02 6.17 3.56
CA PHE A 128 1.91 4.72 3.78
C PHE A 128 0.61 4.33 4.46
N LEU A 129 0.27 5.03 5.54
CA LEU A 129 -0.97 4.85 6.24
C LEU A 129 -2.16 4.95 5.28
N MET A 130 -2.22 6.02 4.48
CA MET A 130 -3.27 6.20 3.49
C MET A 130 -3.29 5.05 2.49
N SER A 131 -2.13 4.70 1.92
CA SER A 131 -2.03 3.66 0.90
C SER A 131 -2.57 2.31 1.35
N PHE A 132 -2.30 1.91 2.59
CA PHE A 132 -2.83 0.67 3.17
C PHE A 132 -4.26 0.81 3.71
N ALA A 133 -4.68 2.01 4.15
CA ALA A 133 -6.00 2.23 4.73
C ALA A 133 -7.12 2.30 3.70
N PHE A 134 -6.88 2.92 2.55
CA PHE A 134 -7.92 3.08 1.52
C PHE A 134 -8.45 1.77 0.96
N PRO A 135 -7.61 0.76 0.67
CA PRO A 135 -8.08 -0.57 0.34
C PRO A 135 -9.03 -1.18 1.35
N LEU A 136 -8.96 -0.84 2.65
CA LEU A 136 -9.83 -1.42 3.68
C LEU A 136 -11.32 -1.10 3.49
N ASN A 137 -11.65 -0.14 2.62
CA ASN A 137 -13.02 0.09 2.21
C ASN A 137 -13.33 -0.66 0.91
N PHE A 138 -14.06 -1.76 1.05
CA PHE A 138 -14.52 -2.57 -0.07
C PHE A 138 -15.28 -1.76 -1.14
N SER A 139 -16.04 -0.72 -0.76
CA SER A 139 -16.83 0.07 -1.72
C SER A 139 -15.96 0.84 -2.71
N ILE A 140 -14.76 1.29 -2.29
CA ILE A 140 -13.80 1.98 -3.15
C ILE A 140 -13.26 1.02 -4.20
N TRP A 141 -13.01 -0.21 -3.78
CA TRP A 141 -12.52 -1.25 -4.64
C TRP A 141 -13.60 -1.77 -5.60
N GLU A 142 -14.83 -1.95 -5.11
CA GLU A 142 -15.98 -2.33 -5.91
C GLU A 142 -16.24 -1.31 -7.03
N SER A 143 -16.25 -0.02 -6.70
CA SER A 143 -16.42 1.05 -7.68
C SER A 143 -15.35 1.03 -8.78
N LYS A 144 -14.11 0.65 -8.45
CA LYS A 144 -13.05 0.50 -9.45
C LYS A 144 -13.24 -0.71 -10.36
N ILE A 145 -13.78 -1.81 -9.85
CA ILE A 145 -14.09 -2.99 -10.65
C ILE A 145 -15.26 -2.69 -11.58
N GLU A 146 -16.31 -2.07 -11.05
CA GLU A 146 -17.45 -1.62 -11.86
C GLU A 146 -16.99 -0.72 -13.01
N SER A 147 -16.07 0.21 -12.74
CA SER A 147 -15.49 1.06 -13.78
C SER A 147 -14.72 0.24 -14.83
N GLN A 148 -13.91 -0.72 -14.41
CA GLN A 148 -13.12 -1.56 -15.34
C GLN A 148 -14.02 -2.48 -16.17
N VAL A 149 -15.05 -3.07 -15.57
CA VAL A 149 -16.03 -3.90 -16.29
C VAL A 149 -16.86 -3.03 -17.24
N GLY A 150 -17.28 -1.85 -16.80
CA GLY A 150 -18.01 -0.89 -17.63
C GLY A 150 -17.23 -0.39 -18.85
N GLU A 151 -15.90 -0.42 -18.84
CA GLU A 151 -15.08 -0.15 -20.03
C GLU A 151 -15.22 -1.22 -21.11
N TYR A 152 -15.57 -2.46 -20.75
CA TYR A 152 -15.77 -3.55 -21.70
C TYR A 152 -17.22 -3.67 -22.19
N PHE A 153 -18.20 -3.48 -21.31
CA PHE A 153 -19.63 -3.72 -21.60
C PHE A 153 -20.47 -2.45 -21.74
N GLY A 154 -19.88 -1.27 -21.53
CA GLY A 154 -20.61 0.01 -21.46
C GLY A 154 -21.22 0.27 -20.09
N LYS A 155 -21.57 1.53 -19.78
CA LYS A 155 -22.04 1.94 -18.44
C LYS A 155 -23.41 1.38 -18.05
N ASP A 156 -24.20 0.93 -19.03
CA ASP A 156 -25.57 0.45 -18.84
C ASP A 156 -25.65 -1.07 -18.67
N PHE A 157 -24.51 -1.78 -18.54
CA PHE A 157 -24.48 -3.25 -18.43
C PHE A 157 -25.33 -3.82 -17.30
N ARG A 158 -25.63 -3.03 -16.26
CA ARG A 158 -26.49 -3.43 -15.12
C ARG A 158 -27.97 -3.56 -15.48
N GLN A 159 -28.39 -3.02 -16.62
CA GLN A 159 -29.79 -3.13 -17.09
C GLN A 159 -30.06 -4.49 -17.76
N ASP A 160 -29.00 -5.22 -18.14
CA ASP A 160 -29.09 -6.57 -18.67
C ASP A 160 -28.93 -7.59 -17.54
N ASN A 161 -29.97 -8.42 -17.35
CA ASN A 161 -29.99 -9.44 -16.30
C ASN A 161 -28.83 -10.45 -16.40
N VAL A 162 -28.37 -10.75 -17.61
CA VAL A 162 -27.33 -11.75 -17.87
C VAL A 162 -25.95 -11.16 -17.55
N LEU A 163 -25.66 -9.96 -18.07
CA LEU A 163 -24.41 -9.26 -17.77
C LEU A 163 -24.31 -8.91 -16.27
N ASN A 164 -25.43 -8.58 -15.62
CA ASN A 164 -25.46 -8.33 -14.19
C ASN A 164 -25.14 -9.59 -13.37
N ALA A 165 -25.64 -10.76 -13.77
CA ALA A 165 -25.31 -12.04 -13.12
C ALA A 165 -23.82 -12.41 -13.30
N GLN A 166 -23.26 -12.19 -14.49
CA GLN A 166 -21.83 -12.39 -14.77
C GLN A 166 -20.96 -11.42 -13.98
N PHE A 167 -21.39 -10.17 -13.84
CA PHE A 167 -20.73 -9.17 -13.00
C PHE A 167 -20.73 -9.58 -11.52
N GLU A 168 -21.84 -10.09 -11.00
CA GLU A 168 -21.89 -10.61 -9.63
C GLU A 168 -20.92 -11.78 -9.41
N TYR A 169 -20.74 -12.66 -10.40
CA TYR A 169 -19.73 -13.71 -10.33
C TYR A 169 -18.31 -13.14 -10.18
N ILE A 170 -17.96 -12.16 -11.03
CA ILE A 170 -16.68 -11.45 -10.97
C ILE A 170 -16.53 -10.76 -9.60
N ARG A 171 -17.59 -10.11 -9.10
CA ARG A 171 -17.61 -9.41 -7.81
C ARG A 171 -17.35 -10.36 -6.64
N ILE A 172 -17.92 -11.56 -6.65
CA ILE A 172 -17.70 -12.59 -5.62
C ILE A 172 -16.25 -13.07 -5.64
N TRP A 173 -15.72 -13.48 -6.81
CA TRP A 173 -14.34 -13.94 -6.92
C TRP A 173 -13.35 -12.86 -6.46
N MET A 174 -13.60 -11.62 -6.89
CA MET A 174 -12.79 -10.50 -6.49
C MET A 174 -12.86 -10.27 -4.96
N LYS A 175 -14.03 -10.48 -4.32
CA LYS A 175 -14.20 -10.32 -2.86
C LYS A 175 -13.34 -11.33 -2.09
N GLU A 176 -13.11 -12.51 -2.66
CA GLU A 176 -12.18 -13.49 -2.08
C GLU A 176 -10.74 -12.95 -2.11
N ILE A 177 -10.31 -12.36 -3.23
CA ILE A 177 -8.99 -11.72 -3.34
C ILE A 177 -8.85 -10.56 -2.36
N TYR A 178 -9.90 -9.74 -2.23
CA TYR A 178 -9.95 -8.67 -1.25
C TYR A 178 -9.74 -9.19 0.18
N ASN A 179 -10.44 -10.27 0.55
CA ASN A 179 -10.29 -10.89 1.86
C ASN A 179 -8.87 -11.46 2.09
N MET A 180 -8.21 -11.95 1.05
CA MET A 180 -6.81 -12.38 1.13
C MET A 180 -5.83 -11.21 1.32
N ALA A 181 -6.14 -10.03 0.75
CA ALA A 181 -5.32 -8.83 0.88
C ALA A 181 -5.59 -8.04 2.19
N LEU A 182 -6.73 -8.27 2.84
CA LEU A 182 -7.15 -7.54 4.03
C LEU A 182 -6.13 -7.60 5.19
N PRO A 183 -5.55 -8.77 5.55
CA PRO A 183 -4.56 -8.84 6.63
C PRO A 183 -3.31 -8.01 6.33
N LEU A 184 -2.86 -7.99 5.07
CA LEU A 184 -1.71 -7.20 4.62
C LEU A 184 -1.96 -5.70 4.83
N ASN A 185 -3.13 -5.22 4.41
CA ASN A 185 -3.53 -3.82 4.57
C ASN A 185 -3.66 -3.43 6.05
N ILE A 186 -4.31 -4.25 6.88
CA ILE A 186 -4.44 -4.00 8.32
C ILE A 186 -3.06 -3.95 8.99
N THR A 187 -2.15 -4.86 8.63
CA THR A 187 -0.80 -4.90 9.18
C THR A 187 -0.01 -3.65 8.76
N GLY A 188 -0.11 -3.25 7.48
CA GLY A 188 0.54 -2.04 6.98
C GLY A 188 0.08 -0.77 7.68
N VAL A 189 -1.23 -0.60 7.89
CA VAL A 189 -1.80 0.50 8.69
C VAL A 189 -1.26 0.50 10.11
N SER A 190 -1.30 -0.66 10.77
CA SER A 190 -0.88 -0.81 12.16
C SER A 190 0.58 -0.44 12.36
N VAL A 191 1.47 -0.95 11.50
CA VAL A 191 2.91 -0.68 11.57
C VAL A 191 3.20 0.79 11.27
N SER A 192 2.54 1.38 10.28
CA SER A 192 2.68 2.80 9.95
C SER A 192 2.28 3.70 11.12
N LEU A 193 1.16 3.40 11.79
CA LEU A 193 0.72 4.11 13.00
C LEU A 193 1.73 3.99 14.14
N ILE A 194 2.23 2.78 14.40
CA ILE A 194 3.22 2.54 15.46
C ILE A 194 4.48 3.37 15.20
N ILE A 195 4.97 3.41 13.96
CA ILE A 195 6.14 4.22 13.60
C ILE A 195 5.89 5.70 13.85
N ILE A 196 4.76 6.23 13.39
CA ILE A 196 4.39 7.65 13.61
C ILE A 196 4.37 7.96 15.11
N ILE A 197 3.70 7.13 15.92
CA ILE A 197 3.63 7.28 17.38
C ILE A 197 5.04 7.27 17.99
N LEU A 198 5.89 6.32 17.59
CA LEU A 198 7.25 6.21 18.11
C LEU A 198 8.11 7.43 17.76
N ILE A 199 7.97 8.00 16.56
CA ILE A 199 8.63 9.26 16.17
C ILE A 199 8.21 10.41 17.09
N PHE A 200 6.90 10.55 17.36
CA PHE A 200 6.40 11.59 18.26
C PHE A 200 6.85 11.39 19.72
N ILE A 201 6.81 10.16 20.24
CA ILE A 201 7.31 9.85 21.60
C ILE A 201 8.81 10.15 21.70
N ASN A 202 9.59 9.82 20.66
CA ASN A 202 11.03 10.09 20.63
C ASN A 202 11.26 11.60 20.74
N LYS A 203 10.57 12.39 19.91
CA LYS A 203 10.65 13.85 19.92
C LYS A 203 10.26 14.47 21.27
N LEU A 204 9.11 14.10 21.83
CA LEU A 204 8.64 14.58 23.13
C LEU A 204 9.64 14.26 24.25
N THR A 205 10.26 13.08 24.19
CA THR A 205 11.30 12.70 25.17
C THR A 205 12.54 13.59 25.04
N TYR A 206 12.89 14.05 23.82
CA TYR A 206 14.00 14.99 23.64
C TYR A 206 13.70 16.39 24.17
N GLU A 207 12.50 16.95 23.90
CA GLU A 207 12.12 18.31 24.29
C GLU A 207 11.93 18.49 25.81
N VAL A 208 11.44 17.46 26.52
CA VAL A 208 11.26 17.52 27.99
C VAL A 208 12.60 17.48 28.75
N ILE A 209 13.67 17.03 28.09
CA ILE A 209 14.97 16.75 28.71
C ILE A 209 16.02 17.83 28.38
N SER A 210 15.82 18.60 27.30
CA SER A 210 16.65 19.74 26.91
C SER A 210 16.34 20.99 27.73
#